data_AF-A0A9D8CWS4-F1
#
_entry.id   AF-A0A9D8CWS4-F1
#
_cell.length_a   1.000
_cell.length_b   1.000
_cell.length_c   1.000
_cell.angle_alpha   90.00
_cell.angle_beta   90.00
_cell.angle_gamma   90.00
#
_symmetry.space_group_name_H-M   'P 1'
#
loop_
_entity.id
_entity.type
_entity.pdbx_description
1 polymer ?
#
loop_
_entity_poly.entity_id
_entity_poly.type
_entity_poly.pdbx_seq_one_letter_code
_entity_poly.pdbx_strand_id
1 'polypeptide(L)' 'MLEQVFKLQENGTTVRTEFVAGITTFLTMAYIVFVNPDILGAAKMPFEAAFAATCLAAAVGCMLMAFLANYPI' A
#
# COMPACT_ATOMS: atom_id res chain seq x y z
N MET A 1 -21.35 3.12 -7.59
CA MET A 1 -20.00 3.62 -7.94
C MET A 1 -18.93 2.57 -7.66
N LEU A 2 -18.68 2.16 -6.40
CA LEU A 2 -17.72 1.07 -6.08
C LEU A 2 -18.02 -0.26 -6.80
N GLU A 3 -19.31 -0.62 -6.89
CA GLU A 3 -19.76 -1.87 -7.52
C GLU A 3 -19.63 -1.88 -9.05
N GLN A 4 -19.63 -0.71 -9.70
CA GLN A 4 -19.43 -0.59 -11.16
C GLN A 4 -17.95 -0.55 -11.56
N VAL A 5 -17.05 -0.16 -10.64
CA VAL A 5 -15.60 -0.05 -10.88
C VAL A 5 -14.87 -1.34 -10.50
N PHE A 6 -15.25 -1.95 -9.36
CA PHE A 6 -14.59 -3.15 -8.80
C PHE A 6 -15.40 -4.44 -8.98
N LYS A 7 -16.63 -4.36 -9.49
CA LYS A 7 -17.49 -5.53 -9.80
C LYS A 7 -17.58 -6.54 -8.64
N LEU A 8 -17.70 -6.02 -7.42
CA LEU A 8 -17.65 -6.80 -6.17
C LEU A 8 -18.65 -7.97 -6.15
N GLN A 9 -19.86 -7.77 -6.69
CA GLN A 9 -20.86 -8.85 -6.83
C GLN A 9 -20.47 -9.93 -7.86
N GLU A 10 -19.84 -9.59 -8.98
CA GLU A 10 -19.36 -10.60 -9.96
C GLU A 10 -18.15 -11.38 -9.39
N ASN A 11 -17.34 -10.74 -8.55
CA ASN A 11 -16.21 -11.36 -7.85
C ASN A 11 -16.62 -12.11 -6.57
N GLY A 12 -17.89 -12.04 -6.16
CA GLY A 12 -18.40 -12.67 -4.95
C GLY A 12 -17.81 -12.10 -3.65
N THR A 13 -17.23 -10.90 -3.66
CA THR A 13 -16.60 -10.27 -2.50
C THR A 13 -17.42 -9.10 -1.97
N THR A 14 -17.26 -8.78 -0.69
CA THR A 14 -17.92 -7.64 -0.04
C THR A 14 -16.90 -6.56 0.28
N VAL A 15 -17.33 -5.30 0.35
CA VAL A 15 -16.47 -4.17 0.77
C VAL A 15 -15.75 -4.45 2.09
N ARG A 16 -16.41 -5.16 3.02
CA ARG A 16 -15.80 -5.57 4.29
C ARG A 16 -14.66 -6.58 4.08
N THR A 17 -14.85 -7.57 3.20
CA THR A 17 -13.84 -8.57 2.86
C THR A 17 -12.63 -7.93 2.20
N GLU A 18 -12.85 -7.07 1.21
CA GLU A 18 -11.79 -6.34 0.50
C GLU A 18 -10.99 -5.43 1.45
N PHE A 19 -11.68 -4.73 2.35
CA PHE A 19 -11.01 -3.87 3.32
C PHE A 19 -10.12 -4.66 4.28
N VAL A 20 -10.60 -5.80 4.79
CA VAL A 20 -9.81 -6.67 5.66
C VAL A 20 -8.64 -7.29 4.89
N ALA A 21 -8.87 -7.77 3.67
CA ALA A 21 -7.82 -8.31 2.81
C ALA A 21 -6.72 -7.27 2.52
N GLY A 22 -7.11 -6.04 2.16
CA GLY A 22 -6.19 -4.93 1.94
C GLY A 22 -5.37 -4.57 3.19
N ILE A 23 -6.00 -4.55 4.37
CA ILE A 23 -5.28 -4.35 5.65
C ILE A 23 -4.30 -5.49 5.91
N THR A 24 -4.71 -6.74 5.71
CA THR A 24 -3.84 -7.90 5.93
C THR A 24 -2.62 -7.87 5.01
N THR A 25 -2.81 -7.59 3.72
CA THR A 25 -1.71 -7.43 2.76
C THR A 25 -0.81 -6.26 3.13
N PHE A 26 -1.38 -5.11 3.51
CA PHE A 26 -0.62 -3.95 3.97
C PHE A 26 0.25 -4.29 5.19
N LEU A 27 -0.32 -4.93 6.20
CA LEU A 27 0.42 -5.34 7.40
C LEU A 27 1.54 -6.34 7.08
N THR A 28 1.33 -7.23 6.12
CA THR A 28 2.34 -8.20 5.66
C THR A 28 3.54 -7.50 5.02
N MET A 29 3.32 -6.37 4.35
CA MET A 29 4.38 -5.57 3.71
C MET A 29 4.90 -4.42 4.59
N ALA A 30 4.24 -4.14 5.72
CA ALA A 30 4.57 -3.01 6.61
C ALA A 30 6.00 -3.05 7.17
N TYR A 31 6.64 -4.22 7.17
CA TYR A 31 8.05 -4.34 7.58
C TYR A 31 9.00 -3.48 6.71
N ILE A 32 8.64 -3.20 5.44
CA ILE A 32 9.42 -2.34 4.52
C ILE A 32 9.61 -0.93 5.09
N VAL A 33 8.62 -0.44 5.84
CA VAL A 33 8.64 0.88 6.48
C VAL A 33 9.76 1.00 7.51
N PHE A 34 10.17 -0.10 8.14
CA PHE A 34 11.31 -0.14 9.08
C PHE A 34 12.60 -0.61 8.41
N VAL A 35 12.51 -1.55 7.47
CA VAL A 35 13.69 -2.13 6.81
C VAL A 35 14.36 -1.16 5.84
N ASN A 36 13.62 -0.37 5.05
CA ASN A 36 14.23 0.58 4.12
C ASN A 36 15.08 1.65 4.83
N PRO A 37 14.58 2.30 5.90
CA PRO A 37 15.38 3.26 6.65
C PRO A 37 16.57 2.64 7.39
N ASP A 38 16.46 1.39 7.85
CA ASP A 38 17.57 0.67 8.49
C ASP A 38 18.72 0.41 7.49
N ILE A 39 18.38 -0.03 6.27
CA ILE A 39 19.34 -0.21 5.16
C ILE A 39 19.97 1.14 4.76
N LEU A 40 19.17 2.20 4.62
CA LEU A 40 19.65 3.54 4.25
C LEU A 40 20.44 4.22 5.38
N GLY A 41 20.16 3.86 6.64
CA GLY A 41 20.92 4.27 7.81
C GLY A 41 22.35 3.75 7.77
N ALA A 42 22.56 2.52 7.27
CA ALA A 42 23.92 2.00 7.01
C ALA A 42 24.70 2.84 5.98
N ALA A 43 24.00 3.58 5.11
CA ALA A 43 24.57 4.52 4.13
C ALA A 43 24.72 5.97 4.66
N LYS A 44 24.58 6.19 5.99
CA LYS A 44 24.60 7.51 6.67
C LYS A 44 23.42 8.44 6.35
N MET A 45 22.30 7.92 5.84
CA MET A 45 21.09 8.72 5.62
C MET A 45 20.28 8.86 6.92
N PRO A 46 19.71 10.03 7.25
CA PRO A 46 18.88 10.19 8.44
C PRO A 46 17.64 9.30 8.37
N PHE A 47 17.48 8.43 9.38
CA PHE A 47 16.42 7.41 9.47
C PHE A 47 15.02 8.01 9.28
N GLU A 48 14.75 9.13 9.95
CA GLU A 48 13.46 9.83 9.91
C GLU A 48 13.12 10.34 8.50
N ALA A 49 14.12 10.83 7.75
CA ALA A 49 13.92 11.31 6.39
C ALA A 49 13.66 10.15 5.41
N ALA A 50 14.40 9.04 5.54
CA ALA A 50 14.21 7.85 4.71
C ALA A 50 12.86 7.16 4.99
N PHE A 51 12.43 7.14 6.25
CA PHE A 51 11.11 6.67 6.66
C PHE A 51 10.00 7.51 6.03
N ALA A 52 10.08 8.83 6.20
CA ALA A 52 9.09 9.75 5.64
C ALA A 52 9.02 9.63 4.11
N ALA A 53 10.16 9.56 3.42
CA ALA A 53 10.22 9.37 1.97
C ALA A 53 9.58 8.05 1.52
N THR A 54 9.83 6.94 2.24
CA THR A 54 9.26 5.63 1.93
C THR A 54 7.73 5.64 2.11
N CYS A 55 7.24 6.19 3.21
CA CYS A 55 5.80 6.32 3.47
C CYS A 55 5.11 7.20 2.41
N LEU A 56 5.73 8.30 2.02
CA LEU A 56 5.17 9.23 1.04
C LEU A 56 5.17 8.64 -0.37
N ALA A 57 6.25 7.96 -0.76
CA ALA A 57 6.32 7.23 -2.02
C ALA A 57 5.31 6.07 -2.07
N ALA A 58 5.14 5.31 -0.99
CA ALA A 58 4.15 4.24 -0.91
C ALA A 58 2.71 4.79 -0.98
N ALA A 59 2.42 5.90 -0.28
CA ALA A 59 1.11 6.54 -0.33
C ALA A 59 0.77 7.04 -1.75
N VAL A 60 1.72 7.71 -2.40
CA VAL A 60 1.55 8.18 -3.79
C VAL A 60 1.44 6.99 -4.75
N GLY A 61 2.27 5.95 -4.59
CA GLY A 61 2.21 4.73 -5.41
C GLY A 61 0.88 3.99 -5.28
N CYS A 62 0.37 3.83 -4.05
CA CYS A 62 -0.95 3.26 -3.80
C CYS A 62 -2.07 4.10 -4.43
N MET A 63 -1.99 5.43 -4.30
CA MET A 63 -2.99 6.33 -4.90
C MET A 63 -2.96 6.23 -6.44
N LEU A 64 -1.77 6.24 -7.04
CA LEU A 64 -1.61 6.08 -8.49
C LEU A 64 -2.12 4.71 -8.96
N MET A 65 -1.81 3.61 -8.26
CA MET A 65 -2.34 2.28 -8.65
C MET A 65 -3.86 2.17 -8.46
N ALA A 66 -4.40 2.77 -7.40
CA ALA A 66 -5.85 2.77 -7.13
C ALA A 66 -6.64 3.55 -8.19
N PHE A 67 -6.12 4.67 -8.70
CA PHE A 67 -6.83 5.53 -9.65
C PHE A 67 -6.45 5.30 -11.12
N LEU A 68 -5.18 5.00 -11.44
CA LEU A 68 -4.70 4.85 -12.82
C LEU A 68 -4.71 3.42 -13.31
N ALA A 69 -4.32 2.47 -12.46
CA ALA A 69 -4.07 1.11 -12.93
C ALA A 69 -5.34 0.23 -12.88
N ASN A 70 -6.32 0.58 -12.04
CA ASN A 70 -7.47 -0.28 -11.70
C ASN A 70 -7.04 -1.76 -11.55
N TYR A 71 -5.82 -1.95 -11.02
CA TYR A 71 -5.15 -3.24 -10.93
C TYR A 71 -5.22 -3.60 -9.45
N PRO A 72 -6.21 -4.41 -9.05
CA PRO A 72 -6.26 -4.90 -7.69
C PRO A 72 -5.07 -5.85 -7.54
N ILE A 73 -4.04 -5.37 -6.86
CA ILE A 73 -3.01 -6.22 -6.25
C ILE A 73 -3.53 -6.69 -4.90
#